data_AF-A0A7Y8FHC3-F1
#
_entry.id   AF-A0A7Y8FHC3-F1
#
_cell.length_a   1.000
_cell.length_b   1.000
_cell.length_c   1.000
_cell.angle_alpha   90.00
_cell.angle_beta   90.00
_cell.angle_gamma   90.00
#
_symmetry.space_group_name_H-M   'P 1'
#
loop_
_entity.id
_entity.type
_entity.pdbx_description
1 polymer ?
#
loop_
_entity_poly.entity_id
_entity_poly.type
_entity_poly.pdbx_seq_one_letter_code
_entity_poly.pdbx_strand_id
1 'polypeptide(L)'
;MRPSSVVSLGNVAVDVQAQTYSRNGQLPVHEPITVWENDSQDAVTRAIGANIDSTPRATGFSGLGATLIEQFAKSGTDISQSALGTASSKIQSPAELKVQQALLHSEADNRVGLTVKTASGKTVTFSLASQPGGLAAQAKVEGGTLSAAELKEIAKLGEAFQGAIDGLAAQPPKLDLSKLTQFDSRVLSSVDLSGKLKVGAVDDITLAFHADSQSRTTRMKSPAGEVNLSVDLKNAGILGNAKQQAIALKSYLAQFDKAQARGKPDADLMAMFKDAFTAMNSNYPQGVKAPQALTRNAADQGLLTGLADFKASISQTASSPNPARPGETDTFAYTVSQKTRVGGSDISNRTIDQVQQSSLKASFHRDLNGGKPPAFDTRRESQNYLYVQVDDKASSAANITYKDGFLTNASVDQSASQNTRTQRYEMANLVKDTLEPNQASSHRDYLILLEYAAREGKRVQGADETILKGALVNMHQGVLLQDDPGVLPR
;
A
#
# COMPACT_ATOMS: atom_id res chain seq x y z
N MET A 1 -67.95 -47.67 -4.56
CA MET A 1 -68.69 -46.37 -4.54
C MET A 1 -67.66 -45.25 -4.53
N ARG A 2 -67.98 -44.15 -5.24
CA ARG A 2 -67.19 -42.92 -5.48
C ARG A 2 -66.70 -42.23 -4.17
N PRO A 3 -66.01 -41.07 -4.22
CA PRO A 3 -64.70 -40.73 -4.83
C PRO A 3 -63.83 -39.86 -3.87
N SER A 4 -62.61 -39.45 -4.25
CA SER A 4 -62.19 -38.04 -4.12
C SER A 4 -60.82 -37.79 -4.76
N SER A 5 -60.80 -36.78 -5.61
CA SER A 5 -59.63 -36.14 -6.21
C SER A 5 -58.93 -35.25 -5.18
N VAL A 6 -57.59 -35.24 -5.17
CA VAL A 6 -56.80 -34.18 -4.54
C VAL A 6 -56.02 -33.45 -5.64
N VAL A 7 -56.25 -32.14 -5.67
CA VAL A 7 -55.59 -31.14 -6.51
C VAL A 7 -54.20 -30.88 -5.93
N SER A 8 -53.16 -30.89 -6.77
CA SER A 8 -51.82 -30.44 -6.39
C SER A 8 -51.67 -28.95 -6.71
N LEU A 9 -51.46 -28.15 -5.66
CA LEU A 9 -50.97 -26.78 -5.74
C LEU A 9 -49.68 -26.72 -4.91
N GLY A 10 -48.66 -26.10 -5.47
CA GLY A 10 -47.27 -26.20 -5.06
C GLY A 10 -46.97 -25.90 -3.58
N ASN A 11 -46.18 -26.81 -3.00
CA ASN A 11 -45.07 -26.55 -2.08
C ASN A 11 -44.44 -27.92 -1.80
N VAL A 12 -43.19 -28.13 -2.22
CA VAL A 12 -42.44 -29.33 -1.81
C VAL A 12 -41.97 -29.07 -0.37
N ALA A 13 -42.86 -29.32 0.58
CA ALA A 13 -42.45 -29.58 1.95
C ALA A 13 -41.62 -30.86 1.92
N VAL A 14 -40.33 -30.73 2.23
CA VAL A 14 -39.46 -31.88 2.47
C VAL A 14 -40.05 -32.61 3.66
N ASP A 15 -40.56 -33.82 3.41
CA ASP A 15 -41.09 -34.71 4.41
C ASP A 15 -39.95 -35.14 5.35
N VAL A 16 -39.82 -34.45 6.49
CA VAL A 16 -38.86 -34.83 7.53
C VAL A 16 -39.44 -36.04 8.24
N GLN A 17 -39.11 -37.23 7.72
CA GLN A 17 -39.24 -38.45 8.50
C GLN A 17 -38.38 -38.30 9.75
N ALA A 18 -39.04 -38.13 10.90
CA ALA A 18 -38.42 -38.10 12.21
C ALA A 18 -37.77 -39.46 12.51
N GLN A 19 -36.50 -39.63 12.15
CA GLN A 19 -35.67 -40.73 12.62
C GLN A 19 -35.06 -40.34 13.96
N THR A 20 -35.68 -40.80 15.06
CA THR A 20 -35.34 -40.33 16.40
C THR A 20 -34.08 -40.96 17.00
N TYR A 21 -33.51 -42.04 16.45
CA TYR A 21 -32.26 -42.64 16.95
C TYR A 21 -31.50 -43.43 15.87
N SER A 22 -30.19 -43.24 15.76
CA SER A 22 -29.31 -44.20 15.06
C SER A 22 -28.99 -45.38 15.99
N ARG A 23 -28.67 -46.56 15.42
CA ARG A 23 -28.38 -47.81 16.18
C ARG A 23 -27.20 -47.67 17.17
N ASN A 24 -26.46 -46.55 17.12
CA ASN A 24 -25.30 -46.24 17.97
C ASN A 24 -25.54 -45.09 18.97
N GLY A 25 -26.77 -44.59 19.14
CA GLY A 25 -27.08 -43.58 20.15
C GLY A 25 -26.45 -42.19 19.91
N GLN A 26 -25.85 -41.95 18.75
CA GLN A 26 -25.43 -40.61 18.33
C GLN A 26 -26.62 -39.87 17.74
N LEU A 27 -26.92 -38.69 18.29
CA LEU A 27 -27.76 -37.68 17.64
C LEU A 27 -27.22 -37.45 16.23
N PRO A 28 -28.08 -37.34 15.19
CA PRO A 28 -27.63 -36.90 13.88
C PRO A 28 -26.87 -35.60 14.07
N VAL A 29 -25.57 -35.59 13.75
CA VAL A 29 -24.85 -34.34 13.53
C VAL A 29 -25.53 -33.74 12.32
N HIS A 30 -26.44 -32.79 12.55
CA HIS A 30 -27.04 -32.08 11.45
C HIS A 30 -25.92 -31.31 10.74
N GLU A 31 -25.65 -31.67 9.50
CA GLU A 31 -24.75 -30.90 8.65
C GLU A 31 -25.29 -29.46 8.55
N PRO A 32 -24.41 -28.44 8.63
CA PRO A 32 -24.82 -27.06 8.49
C PRO A 32 -25.52 -26.87 7.14
N ILE A 33 -26.72 -26.29 7.18
CA ILE A 33 -27.47 -26.00 5.95
C ILE A 33 -26.98 -24.66 5.43
N THR A 34 -26.51 -24.65 4.19
CA THR A 34 -26.14 -23.42 3.48
C THR A 34 -27.37 -22.83 2.80
N VAL A 35 -27.73 -21.61 3.16
CA VAL A 35 -28.83 -20.85 2.56
C VAL A 35 -28.27 -19.83 1.57
N TRP A 36 -28.71 -19.92 0.33
CA TRP A 36 -28.29 -19.06 -0.78
C TRP A 36 -29.22 -17.86 -0.97
N GLU A 37 -28.69 -16.74 -1.45
CA GLU A 37 -29.49 -15.57 -1.84
C GLU A 37 -30.24 -15.83 -3.13
N ASN A 38 -29.54 -16.44 -4.10
CA ASN A 38 -30.09 -16.78 -5.41
C ASN A 38 -29.71 -18.23 -5.80
N ASP A 39 -30.61 -18.92 -6.50
CA ASP A 39 -30.40 -20.30 -7.00
C ASP A 39 -29.46 -20.38 -8.23
N SER A 40 -28.59 -19.39 -8.42
CA SER A 40 -27.65 -19.32 -9.55
C SER A 40 -26.60 -20.44 -9.49
N GLN A 41 -26.24 -21.00 -10.65
CA GLN A 41 -25.16 -21.98 -10.81
C GLN A 41 -23.93 -21.37 -11.50
N ASP A 42 -23.70 -20.07 -11.34
CA ASP A 42 -22.55 -19.39 -11.93
C ASP A 42 -21.23 -19.67 -11.20
N ALA A 43 -20.13 -19.12 -11.71
CA ALA A 43 -18.81 -19.31 -11.13
C ALA A 43 -18.67 -18.66 -9.74
N VAL A 44 -19.38 -17.57 -9.47
CA VAL A 44 -19.35 -16.88 -8.17
C VAL A 44 -20.06 -17.71 -7.12
N THR A 45 -21.23 -18.29 -7.42
CA THR A 45 -21.90 -19.24 -6.51
C THR A 45 -20.98 -20.39 -6.14
N ARG A 46 -20.33 -21.03 -7.13
CA ARG A 46 -19.39 -22.13 -6.86
C ARG A 46 -18.20 -21.69 -6.01
N ALA A 47 -17.64 -20.52 -6.28
CA ALA A 47 -16.52 -19.99 -5.51
C ALA A 47 -16.92 -19.66 -4.07
N ILE A 48 -18.12 -19.12 -3.83
CA ILE A 48 -18.64 -18.90 -2.48
C ILE A 48 -18.80 -20.25 -1.75
N GLY A 49 -19.37 -21.25 -2.42
CA GLY A 49 -19.62 -22.57 -1.82
C GLY A 49 -18.34 -23.29 -1.43
N ALA A 50 -17.28 -23.14 -2.21
CA ALA A 50 -15.97 -23.69 -1.89
C ALA A 50 -15.28 -22.98 -0.70
N ASN A 51 -15.66 -21.73 -0.40
CA ASN A 51 -14.98 -20.89 0.57
C ASN A 51 -15.75 -20.68 1.89
N ILE A 52 -17.06 -20.91 1.93
CA ILE A 52 -17.90 -20.59 3.10
C ILE A 52 -17.43 -21.27 4.39
N ASP A 53 -16.95 -22.52 4.28
CA ASP A 53 -16.46 -23.29 5.42
C ASP A 53 -15.12 -22.78 5.98
N SER A 54 -14.41 -21.94 5.24
CA SER A 54 -13.14 -21.32 5.67
C SER A 54 -13.32 -20.03 6.47
N THR A 55 -14.52 -19.44 6.45
CA THR A 55 -14.85 -18.18 7.14
C THR A 55 -14.65 -18.16 8.67
N PRO A 56 -14.72 -19.28 9.42
CA PRO A 56 -14.43 -19.27 10.85
C PRO A 56 -12.93 -19.06 11.18
N ARG A 57 -12.03 -19.20 10.21
CA ARG A 57 -10.56 -19.17 10.41
C ARG A 57 -9.83 -18.18 9.49
N ALA A 58 -10.46 -17.75 8.40
CA ALA A 58 -9.90 -16.85 7.39
C ALA A 58 -11.02 -15.96 6.81
N THR A 59 -10.66 -15.03 5.91
CA THR A 59 -11.64 -14.15 5.27
C THR A 59 -12.59 -14.88 4.30
N GLY A 60 -12.22 -16.07 3.81
CA GLY A 60 -13.01 -16.80 2.80
C GLY A 60 -13.01 -16.17 1.41
N PHE A 61 -12.09 -15.25 1.11
CA PHE A 61 -12.03 -14.56 -0.19
C PHE A 61 -11.10 -15.22 -1.22
N SER A 62 -10.59 -16.42 -0.95
CA SER A 62 -9.61 -17.10 -1.82
C SER A 62 -10.17 -17.30 -3.24
N GLY A 63 -9.54 -16.67 -4.23
CA GLY A 63 -9.94 -16.69 -5.65
C GLY A 63 -11.27 -16.00 -5.97
N LEU A 64 -12.01 -15.51 -4.96
CA LEU A 64 -13.36 -14.99 -5.12
C LEU A 64 -13.37 -13.62 -5.83
N GLY A 65 -12.40 -12.76 -5.56
CA GLY A 65 -12.29 -11.45 -6.20
C GLY A 65 -12.00 -11.55 -7.69
N ALA A 66 -11.05 -12.41 -8.08
CA ALA A 66 -10.77 -12.69 -9.48
C ALA A 66 -11.98 -13.32 -10.18
N THR A 67 -12.62 -14.31 -9.56
CA THR A 67 -13.81 -14.99 -10.11
C THR A 67 -14.97 -14.03 -10.32
N LEU A 68 -15.21 -13.12 -9.37
CA LEU A 68 -16.25 -12.11 -9.46
C LEU A 68 -16.03 -11.16 -10.65
N ILE A 69 -14.82 -10.63 -10.80
CA ILE A 69 -14.48 -9.73 -11.92
C ILE A 69 -14.56 -10.48 -13.25
N GLU A 70 -14.09 -11.73 -13.32
CA GLU A 70 -14.16 -12.53 -14.54
C GLU A 70 -15.60 -12.85 -14.95
N GLN A 71 -16.45 -13.22 -13.99
CA GLN A 71 -17.87 -13.47 -14.25
C GLN A 71 -18.59 -12.20 -14.71
N PHE A 72 -18.33 -11.06 -14.06
CA PHE A 72 -18.87 -9.77 -14.45
C PHE A 72 -18.42 -9.36 -15.84
N ALA A 73 -17.13 -9.52 -16.17
CA ALA A 73 -16.59 -9.14 -17.48
C ALA A 73 -17.21 -9.93 -18.65
N LYS A 74 -17.78 -11.12 -18.40
CA LYS A 74 -18.48 -11.94 -19.40
C LYS A 74 -19.87 -11.40 -19.74
N SER A 75 -20.61 -10.87 -18.77
CA SER A 75 -21.99 -10.41 -18.96
C SER A 75 -22.14 -8.89 -19.03
N GLY A 76 -21.29 -8.15 -18.31
CA GLY A 76 -21.42 -6.70 -18.09
C GLY A 76 -22.65 -6.32 -17.27
N THR A 77 -23.23 -7.27 -16.54
CA THR A 77 -24.46 -7.10 -15.74
C THR A 77 -24.16 -7.21 -14.25
N ASP A 78 -25.02 -6.62 -13.43
CA ASP A 78 -24.95 -6.75 -11.97
C ASP A 78 -24.95 -8.22 -11.52
N ILE A 79 -24.23 -8.48 -10.44
CA ILE A 79 -24.12 -9.78 -9.77
C ILE A 79 -24.39 -9.53 -8.28
N SER A 80 -25.25 -10.32 -7.67
CA SER A 80 -25.42 -10.35 -6.21
C SER A 80 -25.59 -11.80 -5.79
N GLN A 81 -24.71 -12.27 -4.90
CA GLN A 81 -24.82 -13.60 -4.34
C GLN A 81 -24.28 -13.61 -2.92
N SER A 82 -24.95 -14.36 -2.05
CA SER A 82 -24.47 -14.60 -0.70
C SER A 82 -24.90 -15.98 -0.22
N ALA A 83 -24.16 -16.49 0.76
CA ALA A 83 -24.42 -17.76 1.41
C ALA A 83 -24.25 -17.64 2.91
N LEU A 84 -25.19 -18.22 3.66
CA LEU A 84 -25.19 -18.28 5.12
C LEU A 84 -25.22 -19.74 5.57
N GLY A 85 -24.23 -20.13 6.37
CA GLY A 85 -24.23 -21.39 7.10
C GLY A 85 -25.10 -21.27 8.35
N THR A 86 -26.18 -22.05 8.41
CA THR A 86 -27.10 -22.08 9.55
C THR A 86 -26.99 -23.42 10.28
N ALA A 87 -26.99 -23.38 11.62
CA ALA A 87 -27.22 -24.58 12.41
C ALA A 87 -28.69 -25.00 12.25
N SER A 88 -28.94 -26.25 11.91
CA SER A 88 -30.27 -26.81 11.62
C SER A 88 -31.33 -26.60 12.71
N SER A 89 -30.92 -26.26 13.94
CA SER A 89 -31.79 -26.01 15.10
C SER A 89 -32.39 -24.60 15.15
N LYS A 90 -31.98 -23.68 14.25
CA LYS A 90 -32.59 -22.35 14.11
C LYS A 90 -33.28 -22.23 12.75
N ILE A 91 -34.57 -22.56 12.70
CA ILE A 91 -35.40 -22.26 11.53
C ILE A 91 -35.64 -20.74 11.53
N GLN A 92 -34.89 -20.00 10.72
CA GLN A 92 -35.13 -18.58 10.47
C GLN A 92 -36.22 -18.44 9.40
N SER A 93 -37.10 -17.45 9.56
CA SER A 93 -38.12 -17.17 8.55
C SER A 93 -37.47 -16.63 7.25
N PRO A 94 -38.10 -16.80 6.08
CA PRO A 94 -37.59 -16.26 4.82
C PRO A 94 -37.33 -14.75 4.85
N ALA A 95 -38.14 -14.00 5.60
CA ALA A 95 -37.96 -12.56 5.75
C ALA A 95 -36.71 -12.20 6.56
N GLU A 96 -36.44 -12.93 7.64
CA GLU A 96 -35.23 -12.75 8.45
C GLU A 96 -33.95 -13.14 7.70
N LEU A 97 -34.01 -14.21 6.91
CA LEU A 97 -32.90 -14.64 6.04
C LEU A 97 -32.54 -13.57 5.02
N LYS A 98 -33.54 -12.98 4.36
CA LYS A 98 -33.32 -11.89 3.40
C LYS A 98 -32.70 -10.66 4.05
N VAL A 99 -33.10 -10.32 5.27
CA VAL A 99 -32.48 -9.22 6.04
C VAL A 99 -31.03 -9.55 6.38
N GLN A 100 -30.73 -10.77 6.82
CA GLN A 100 -29.36 -11.18 7.13
C GLN A 100 -28.45 -11.19 5.91
N GLN A 101 -28.94 -11.63 4.75
CA GLN A 101 -28.21 -11.56 3.48
C GLN A 101 -27.92 -10.10 3.08
N ALA A 102 -28.89 -9.20 3.21
CA ALA A 102 -28.67 -7.77 2.95
C ALA A 102 -27.66 -7.14 3.92
N LEU A 103 -27.72 -7.51 5.21
CA LEU A 103 -26.74 -7.08 6.22
C LEU A 103 -25.35 -7.64 5.94
N LEU A 104 -25.24 -8.88 5.43
CA LEU A 104 -23.95 -9.46 5.07
C LEU A 104 -23.23 -8.65 3.99
N HIS A 105 -23.95 -8.07 3.02
CA HIS A 105 -23.33 -7.18 2.02
C HIS A 105 -22.84 -5.84 2.59
N SER A 106 -23.43 -5.34 3.68
CA SER A 106 -23.21 -3.96 4.16
C SER A 106 -22.44 -3.86 5.48
N GLU A 107 -22.67 -4.79 6.41
CA GLU A 107 -22.27 -4.72 7.82
C GLU A 107 -21.40 -5.90 8.27
N ALA A 108 -20.90 -6.73 7.35
CA ALA A 108 -20.02 -7.84 7.69
C ALA A 108 -18.72 -7.39 8.37
N ASP A 109 -18.17 -8.29 9.18
CA ASP A 109 -16.88 -8.12 9.89
C ASP A 109 -15.75 -7.75 8.92
N ASN A 110 -15.62 -8.50 7.82
CA ASN A 110 -14.63 -8.28 6.79
C ASN A 110 -15.30 -7.77 5.51
N ARG A 111 -14.78 -6.70 4.93
CA ARG A 111 -15.25 -6.15 3.64
C ARG A 111 -14.07 -5.67 2.80
N VAL A 112 -14.06 -6.07 1.54
CA VAL A 112 -13.09 -5.57 0.56
C VAL A 112 -13.85 -5.16 -0.70
N GLY A 113 -13.54 -4.00 -1.25
CA GLY A 113 -14.21 -3.48 -2.42
C GLY A 113 -13.25 -2.81 -3.40
N LEU A 114 -13.57 -2.93 -4.69
CA LEU A 114 -12.87 -2.30 -5.80
C LEU A 114 -13.89 -1.46 -6.57
N THR A 115 -13.66 -0.16 -6.68
CA THR A 115 -14.45 0.74 -7.52
C THR A 115 -13.63 1.17 -8.72
N VAL A 116 -14.19 1.04 -9.91
CA VAL A 116 -13.55 1.38 -11.18
C VAL A 116 -14.39 2.42 -11.89
N LYS A 117 -13.80 3.56 -12.23
CA LYS A 117 -14.44 4.57 -13.07
C LYS A 117 -13.88 4.46 -14.48
N THR A 118 -14.77 4.43 -15.46
CA THR A 118 -14.40 4.44 -16.88
C THR A 118 -14.21 5.86 -17.40
N ALA A 119 -13.42 6.02 -18.45
CA ALA A 119 -13.26 7.30 -19.14
C ALA A 119 -14.60 7.81 -19.74
N SER A 120 -15.57 6.93 -19.95
CA SER A 120 -16.92 7.29 -20.41
C SER A 120 -17.88 7.72 -19.28
N GLY A 121 -17.42 7.73 -18.02
CA GLY A 121 -18.19 8.18 -16.85
C GLY A 121 -19.01 7.10 -16.14
N LYS A 122 -18.93 5.83 -16.55
CA LYS A 122 -19.54 4.69 -15.84
C LYS A 122 -18.73 4.30 -14.63
N THR A 123 -19.39 3.80 -13.60
CA THR A 123 -18.77 3.30 -12.38
C THR A 123 -19.13 1.84 -12.17
N VAL A 124 -18.14 1.00 -11.88
CA VAL A 124 -18.32 -0.41 -11.53
C VAL A 124 -17.78 -0.64 -10.13
N THR A 125 -18.60 -1.20 -9.25
CA THR A 125 -18.22 -1.52 -7.88
C THR A 125 -18.26 -3.02 -7.68
N PHE A 126 -17.15 -3.60 -7.25
CA PHE A 126 -17.03 -4.97 -6.79
C PHE A 126 -16.90 -4.96 -5.27
N SER A 127 -17.63 -5.81 -4.57
CA SER A 127 -17.53 -5.95 -3.11
C SER A 127 -17.59 -7.41 -2.70
N LEU A 128 -16.70 -7.76 -1.79
CA LEU A 128 -16.68 -9.03 -1.07
C LEU A 128 -16.89 -8.75 0.40
N ALA A 129 -17.71 -9.55 1.05
CA ALA A 129 -18.01 -9.41 2.46
C ALA A 129 -18.05 -10.78 3.14
N SER A 130 -17.49 -10.88 4.34
CA SER A 130 -17.51 -12.11 5.10
C SER A 130 -17.60 -11.90 6.60
N GLN A 131 -18.24 -12.87 7.24
CA GLN A 131 -18.35 -12.99 8.69
C GLN A 131 -18.35 -14.49 9.03
N PRO A 132 -18.23 -14.88 10.30
CA PRO A 132 -18.30 -16.29 10.68
C PRO A 132 -19.59 -16.95 10.14
N GLY A 133 -19.43 -17.94 9.25
CA GLY A 133 -20.55 -18.65 8.63
C GLY A 133 -21.29 -17.87 7.54
N GLY A 134 -20.71 -16.78 7.01
CA GLY A 134 -21.35 -15.98 5.95
C GLY A 134 -20.34 -15.43 4.95
N LEU A 135 -20.67 -15.53 3.66
CA LEU A 135 -19.85 -15.01 2.58
C LEU A 135 -20.74 -14.41 1.48
N ALA A 136 -20.38 -13.23 1.01
CA ALA A 136 -21.12 -12.48 0.00
C ALA A 136 -20.19 -11.86 -1.05
N ALA A 137 -20.69 -11.79 -2.28
CA ALA A 137 -20.04 -11.14 -3.41
C ALA A 137 -21.05 -10.35 -4.23
N GLN A 138 -20.68 -9.16 -4.65
CA GLN A 138 -21.53 -8.28 -5.46
C GLN A 138 -20.69 -7.51 -6.48
N ALA A 139 -21.23 -7.37 -7.69
CA ALA A 139 -20.76 -6.46 -8.72
C ALA A 139 -21.93 -5.58 -9.17
N LYS A 140 -21.73 -4.26 -9.24
CA LYS A 140 -22.76 -3.30 -9.63
C LYS A 140 -22.22 -2.33 -10.68
N VAL A 141 -22.98 -2.07 -11.74
CA VAL A 141 -22.68 -1.05 -12.74
C VAL A 141 -23.65 0.13 -12.68
N GLU A 142 -23.11 1.34 -12.68
CA GLU A 142 -23.85 2.59 -12.72
C GLU A 142 -23.42 3.43 -13.94
N GLY A 143 -24.35 4.18 -14.52
CA GLY A 143 -24.09 5.03 -15.70
C GLY A 143 -24.27 4.35 -17.06
N GLY A 144 -24.94 3.18 -17.10
CA GLY A 144 -25.33 2.49 -18.34
C GLY A 144 -24.41 1.33 -18.73
N THR A 145 -24.64 0.78 -19.93
CA THR A 145 -23.93 -0.42 -20.43
C THR A 145 -22.47 -0.14 -20.77
N LEU A 146 -21.58 -1.02 -20.33
CA LEU A 146 -20.14 -0.97 -20.63
C LEU A 146 -19.85 -1.43 -22.06
N SER A 147 -18.87 -0.80 -22.69
CA SER A 147 -18.31 -1.23 -23.97
C SER A 147 -17.42 -2.47 -23.82
N ALA A 148 -17.18 -3.17 -24.93
CA ALA A 148 -16.27 -4.32 -24.96
C ALA A 148 -14.84 -3.96 -24.53
N ALA A 149 -14.38 -2.73 -24.82
CA ALA A 149 -13.07 -2.24 -24.40
C ALA A 149 -13.01 -2.03 -22.88
N GLU A 150 -14.06 -1.45 -22.30
CA GLU A 150 -14.16 -1.26 -20.83
C GLU A 150 -14.23 -2.60 -20.11
N LEU A 151 -15.05 -3.55 -20.57
CA LEU A 151 -15.14 -4.89 -19.98
C LEU A 151 -13.80 -5.64 -20.05
N LYS A 152 -13.08 -5.53 -21.18
CA LYS A 152 -11.75 -6.13 -21.34
C LYS A 152 -10.72 -5.52 -20.39
N GLU A 153 -10.76 -4.20 -20.19
CA GLU A 153 -9.83 -3.53 -19.28
C GLU A 153 -10.15 -3.84 -17.82
N ILE A 154 -11.43 -3.88 -17.45
CA ILE A 154 -11.90 -4.32 -16.13
C ILE A 154 -11.46 -5.76 -15.83
N ALA A 155 -11.55 -6.67 -16.82
CA ALA A 155 -11.13 -8.07 -16.64
C ALA A 155 -9.66 -8.20 -16.19
N LYS A 156 -8.78 -7.31 -16.65
CA LYS A 156 -7.35 -7.31 -16.25
C LYS A 156 -7.15 -7.01 -14.77
N LEU A 157 -8.11 -6.35 -14.12
CA LEU A 157 -8.04 -6.03 -12.69
C LEU A 157 -8.36 -7.23 -11.80
N GLY A 158 -8.87 -8.34 -12.35
CA GLY A 158 -9.23 -9.55 -11.59
C GLY A 158 -8.09 -10.08 -10.73
N GLU A 159 -6.93 -10.34 -11.35
CA GLU A 159 -5.73 -10.80 -10.62
C GLU A 159 -5.20 -9.73 -9.66
N ALA A 160 -5.27 -8.46 -10.03
CA ALA A 160 -4.77 -7.37 -9.20
C ALA A 160 -5.61 -7.21 -7.92
N PHE A 161 -6.94 -7.33 -8.06
CA PHE A 161 -7.87 -7.30 -6.94
C PHE A 161 -7.67 -8.50 -6.01
N GLN A 162 -7.53 -9.69 -6.58
CA GLN A 162 -7.26 -10.90 -5.79
C GLN A 162 -5.90 -10.82 -5.10
N GLY A 163 -4.84 -10.35 -5.76
CA GLY A 163 -3.52 -10.17 -5.16
C GLY A 163 -3.56 -9.21 -3.96
N ALA A 164 -4.30 -8.11 -4.06
CA ALA A 164 -4.49 -7.19 -2.94
C ALA A 164 -5.24 -7.83 -1.75
N ILE A 165 -6.27 -8.64 -2.03
CA ILE A 165 -7.01 -9.41 -1.01
C ILE A 165 -6.08 -10.42 -0.33
N ASP A 166 -5.38 -11.22 -1.12
CA ASP A 166 -4.49 -12.30 -0.63
C ASP A 166 -3.32 -11.72 0.18
N GLY A 167 -2.75 -10.60 -0.27
CA GLY A 167 -1.71 -9.88 0.45
C GLY A 167 -2.19 -9.38 1.81
N LEU A 168 -3.39 -8.79 1.87
CA LEU A 168 -3.95 -8.26 3.12
C LEU A 168 -4.31 -9.38 4.11
N ALA A 169 -4.72 -10.54 3.61
CA ALA A 169 -5.05 -11.73 4.41
C ALA A 169 -3.82 -12.60 4.76
N ALA A 170 -2.65 -12.31 4.21
CA ALA A 170 -1.43 -13.07 4.47
C ALA A 170 -0.93 -12.90 5.92
N GLN A 171 -0.11 -13.86 6.36
CA GLN A 171 0.61 -13.78 7.64
C GLN A 171 2.12 -13.93 7.39
N PRO A 172 2.93 -12.85 7.54
CA PRO A 172 2.52 -11.48 7.84
C PRO A 172 1.80 -10.78 6.66
N PRO A 173 1.01 -9.72 6.92
CA PRO A 173 0.25 -9.00 5.90
C PRO A 173 1.18 -8.22 4.94
N LYS A 174 0.73 -8.04 3.70
CA LYS A 174 1.44 -7.36 2.61
C LYS A 174 0.52 -6.48 1.78
N LEU A 175 1.08 -5.49 1.09
CA LEU A 175 0.31 -4.60 0.20
C LEU A 175 0.65 -4.84 -1.28
N ASP A 176 -0.04 -5.77 -1.92
CA ASP A 176 0.12 -6.01 -3.38
C ASP A 176 -0.76 -5.08 -4.22
N LEU A 177 -0.34 -3.81 -4.32
CA LEU A 177 -1.08 -2.75 -5.02
C LEU A 177 -0.54 -2.46 -6.42
N SER A 178 0.61 -3.03 -6.79
CA SER A 178 1.34 -2.64 -7.99
C SER A 178 0.55 -2.89 -9.27
N LYS A 179 -0.14 -4.04 -9.38
CA LYS A 179 -0.95 -4.38 -10.55
C LYS A 179 -2.18 -3.48 -10.71
N LEU A 180 -2.71 -2.90 -9.62
CA LEU A 180 -3.84 -1.96 -9.65
C LEU A 180 -3.48 -0.60 -10.28
N THR A 181 -2.19 -0.36 -10.55
CA THR A 181 -1.71 0.87 -11.21
C THR A 181 -1.53 0.73 -12.73
N GLN A 182 -1.74 -0.47 -13.30
CA GLN A 182 -1.36 -0.82 -14.67
C GLN A 182 -2.49 -0.71 -15.71
N PHE A 183 -3.59 -0.04 -15.37
CA PHE A 183 -4.72 0.12 -16.27
C PHE A 183 -4.46 1.17 -17.38
N ASP A 184 -5.12 1.01 -18.52
CA ASP A 184 -5.14 2.05 -19.55
C ASP A 184 -6.03 3.23 -19.12
N SER A 185 -5.38 4.35 -18.76
CA SER A 185 -6.04 5.60 -18.37
C SER A 185 -6.99 6.20 -19.42
N ARG A 186 -6.90 5.77 -20.70
CA ARG A 186 -7.81 6.18 -21.77
C ARG A 186 -9.14 5.41 -21.74
N VAL A 187 -9.17 4.26 -21.06
CA VAL A 187 -10.34 3.40 -20.91
C VAL A 187 -10.90 3.52 -19.49
N LEU A 188 -10.04 3.51 -18.48
CA LEU A 188 -10.41 3.65 -17.06
C LEU A 188 -9.84 4.96 -16.52
N SER A 189 -10.70 5.82 -15.97
CA SER A 189 -10.27 7.09 -15.38
C SER A 189 -9.68 6.93 -13.98
N SER A 190 -10.20 5.99 -13.17
CA SER A 190 -9.65 5.71 -11.84
C SER A 190 -9.94 4.28 -11.37
N VAL A 191 -9.09 3.82 -10.45
CA VAL A 191 -9.26 2.59 -9.69
C VAL A 191 -9.09 2.90 -8.20
N ASP A 192 -10.09 2.51 -7.41
CA ASP A 192 -10.18 2.74 -5.97
C ASP A 192 -10.34 1.38 -5.27
N LEU A 193 -9.51 1.09 -4.26
CA LEU A 193 -9.61 -0.12 -3.44
C LEU A 193 -9.86 0.28 -1.99
N SER A 194 -10.85 -0.35 -1.36
CA SER A 194 -11.13 -0.21 0.07
C SER A 194 -11.11 -1.58 0.75
N GLY A 195 -10.46 -1.70 1.90
CA GLY A 195 -10.43 -2.92 2.69
C GLY A 195 -10.68 -2.62 4.16
N LYS A 196 -11.44 -3.50 4.81
CA LYS A 196 -11.62 -3.58 6.25
C LYS A 196 -11.58 -5.06 6.63
N LEU A 197 -10.54 -5.49 7.33
CA LEU A 197 -10.42 -6.86 7.83
C LEU A 197 -10.31 -6.84 9.35
N LYS A 198 -11.07 -7.71 10.00
CA LYS A 198 -11.02 -7.89 11.45
C LYS A 198 -9.80 -8.74 11.82
N VAL A 199 -9.01 -8.25 12.77
CA VAL A 199 -7.82 -8.92 13.31
C VAL A 199 -8.03 -9.10 14.82
N GLY A 200 -8.41 -10.30 15.24
CA GLY A 200 -8.74 -10.54 16.65
C GLY A 200 -10.11 -9.98 17.05
N ALA A 201 -10.28 -9.59 18.32
CA ALA A 201 -11.61 -9.28 18.88
C ALA A 201 -12.05 -7.82 18.67
N VAL A 202 -11.11 -6.87 18.64
CA VAL A 202 -11.42 -5.42 18.70
C VAL A 202 -10.68 -4.63 17.60
N ASP A 203 -9.73 -5.26 16.95
CA ASP A 203 -8.77 -4.60 16.08
C ASP A 203 -9.11 -4.83 14.62
N ASP A 204 -9.01 -3.78 13.80
CA ASP A 204 -9.26 -3.83 12.36
C ASP A 204 -8.00 -3.37 11.60
N ILE A 205 -7.75 -4.00 10.45
CA ILE A 205 -6.90 -3.43 9.40
C ILE A 205 -7.82 -2.72 8.41
N THR A 206 -7.55 -1.45 8.14
CA THR A 206 -8.23 -0.68 7.11
C THR A 206 -7.25 -0.26 6.02
N LEU A 207 -7.71 -0.25 4.78
CA LEU A 207 -6.95 0.13 3.59
C LEU A 207 -7.84 1.00 2.70
N ALA A 208 -7.29 2.11 2.23
CA ALA A 208 -7.86 2.94 1.18
C ALA A 208 -6.78 3.26 0.15
N PHE A 209 -6.98 2.84 -1.08
CA PHE A 209 -6.08 3.09 -2.21
C PHE A 209 -6.85 3.76 -3.34
N HIS A 210 -6.18 4.68 -4.02
CA HIS A 210 -6.68 5.38 -5.20
C HIS A 210 -5.56 5.52 -6.22
N ALA A 211 -5.87 5.27 -7.49
CA ALA A 211 -4.99 5.57 -8.62
C ALA A 211 -5.78 6.14 -9.79
N ASP A 212 -5.31 7.26 -10.32
CA ASP A 212 -5.78 7.87 -11.57
C ASP A 212 -4.59 8.42 -12.39
N SER A 213 -4.88 9.18 -13.45
CA SER A 213 -3.83 9.78 -14.30
C SER A 213 -3.08 10.94 -13.64
N GLN A 214 -3.58 11.49 -12.54
CA GLN A 214 -3.10 12.72 -11.90
C GLN A 214 -2.40 12.43 -10.57
N SER A 215 -2.79 11.37 -9.87
CA SER A 215 -2.33 11.09 -8.53
C SER A 215 -2.53 9.64 -8.14
N ARG A 216 -1.81 9.24 -7.10
CA ARG A 216 -2.06 7.99 -6.39
C ARG A 216 -2.05 8.27 -4.90
N THR A 217 -2.98 7.69 -4.14
CA THR A 217 -2.93 7.71 -2.66
C THR A 217 -3.11 6.32 -2.05
N THR A 218 -2.40 6.05 -0.95
CA THR A 218 -2.61 4.87 -0.11
C THR A 218 -2.67 5.31 1.34
N ARG A 219 -3.70 4.86 2.06
CA ARG A 219 -3.83 5.01 3.51
C ARG A 219 -4.14 3.66 4.11
N MET A 220 -3.42 3.29 5.14
CA MET A 220 -3.64 2.06 5.86
C MET A 220 -3.52 2.31 7.36
N LYS A 221 -4.39 1.66 8.13
CA LYS A 221 -4.31 1.63 9.59
C LYS A 221 -4.43 0.19 10.05
N SER A 222 -3.58 -0.20 10.98
CA SER A 222 -3.58 -1.49 11.67
C SER A 222 -3.33 -1.27 13.16
N PRO A 223 -3.43 -2.31 14.00
CA PRO A 223 -3.08 -2.21 15.42
C PRO A 223 -1.62 -1.78 15.63
N ALA A 224 -0.73 -2.19 14.74
CA ALA A 224 0.69 -1.83 14.78
C ALA A 224 0.92 -0.35 14.45
N GLY A 225 0.08 0.28 13.62
CA GLY A 225 0.24 1.69 13.28
C GLY A 225 -0.44 2.12 11.99
N GLU A 226 0.04 3.22 11.43
CA GLU A 226 -0.54 3.88 10.26
C GLU A 226 0.50 4.11 9.16
N VAL A 227 0.05 4.00 7.92
CA VAL A 227 0.82 4.26 6.70
C VAL A 227 0.02 5.21 5.81
N ASN A 228 0.63 6.31 5.37
CA ASN A 228 0.01 7.29 4.49
C ASN A 228 0.97 7.68 3.36
N LEU A 229 0.53 7.55 2.11
CA LEU A 229 1.29 7.88 0.91
C LEU A 229 0.44 8.66 -0.09
N SER A 230 1.07 9.61 -0.76
CA SER A 230 0.51 10.36 -1.88
C SER A 230 1.60 10.61 -2.92
N VAL A 231 1.28 10.38 -4.19
CA VAL A 231 2.16 10.60 -5.34
C VAL A 231 1.42 11.52 -6.33
N ASP A 232 2.10 12.56 -6.79
CA ASP A 232 1.59 13.53 -7.77
C ASP A 232 2.15 13.25 -9.16
N LEU A 233 1.28 12.83 -10.08
CA LEU A 233 1.62 12.44 -11.45
C LEU A 233 1.43 13.57 -12.46
N LYS A 234 0.99 14.77 -12.03
CA LYS A 234 0.69 15.89 -12.93
C LYS A 234 1.90 16.36 -13.71
N ASN A 235 3.07 16.30 -13.09
CA ASN A 235 4.32 16.80 -13.64
C ASN A 235 5.06 15.73 -14.45
N ALA A 236 4.48 15.24 -15.56
CA ALA A 236 5.11 14.18 -16.36
C ALA A 236 6.53 14.53 -16.88
N GLY A 237 6.88 15.81 -16.97
CA GLY A 237 8.21 16.24 -17.42
C GLY A 237 9.36 16.03 -16.43
N ILE A 238 9.09 15.70 -15.17
CA ILE A 238 10.14 15.37 -14.17
C ILE A 238 10.41 13.85 -14.11
N LEU A 239 9.57 13.05 -14.78
CA LEU A 239 9.69 11.59 -14.75
C LEU A 239 10.91 11.17 -15.57
N GLY A 240 11.80 10.44 -14.91
CA GLY A 240 12.99 9.86 -15.52
C GLY A 240 12.64 8.61 -16.32
N ASN A 241 13.64 8.02 -16.96
CA ASN A 241 13.49 6.70 -17.58
C ASN A 241 13.42 5.58 -16.51
N ALA A 242 13.04 4.37 -16.92
CA ALA A 242 12.87 3.23 -16.03
C ALA A 242 14.13 2.92 -15.19
N LYS A 243 15.34 3.13 -15.73
CA LYS A 243 16.59 2.91 -14.99
C LYS A 243 16.77 3.92 -13.86
N GLN A 244 16.51 5.20 -14.12
CA GLN A 244 16.58 6.25 -13.09
C GLN A 244 15.56 6.00 -11.98
N GLN A 245 14.32 5.67 -12.37
CA GLN A 245 13.25 5.33 -11.43
C GLN A 245 13.63 4.16 -10.54
N ALA A 246 14.18 3.07 -11.11
CA ALA A 246 14.62 1.91 -10.35
C ALA A 246 15.76 2.22 -9.36
N ILE A 247 16.73 3.06 -9.77
CA ILE A 247 17.83 3.49 -8.88
C ILE A 247 17.28 4.33 -7.73
N ALA A 248 16.42 5.31 -8.02
CA ALA A 248 15.82 6.18 -7.01
C ALA A 248 14.95 5.38 -6.02
N LEU A 249 14.09 4.49 -6.53
CA LEU A 249 13.28 3.60 -5.71
C LEU A 249 14.15 2.74 -4.79
N LYS A 250 15.20 2.11 -5.33
CA LYS A 250 16.15 1.31 -4.53
C LYS A 250 16.82 2.15 -3.44
N SER A 251 17.18 3.39 -3.73
CA SER A 251 17.80 4.30 -2.75
C SER A 251 16.85 4.61 -1.60
N TYR A 252 15.58 4.93 -1.88
CA TYR A 252 14.58 5.14 -0.83
C TYR A 252 14.31 3.89 0.01
N LEU A 253 14.20 2.71 -0.63
CA LEU A 253 14.03 1.45 0.12
C LEU A 253 15.21 1.18 1.07
N ALA A 254 16.44 1.46 0.63
CA ALA A 254 17.62 1.35 1.50
C ALA A 254 17.60 2.36 2.66
N GLN A 255 17.08 3.58 2.45
CA GLN A 255 16.87 4.54 3.54
C GLN A 255 15.82 4.05 4.54
N PHE A 256 14.76 3.39 4.07
CA PHE A 256 13.74 2.82 4.96
C PHE A 256 14.32 1.69 5.81
N ASP A 257 15.21 0.86 5.25
CA ASP A 257 15.92 -0.17 6.00
C ASP A 257 16.85 0.45 7.07
N LYS A 258 17.54 1.55 6.76
CA LYS A 258 18.34 2.30 7.75
C LYS A 258 17.47 2.92 8.83
N ALA A 259 16.35 3.53 8.47
CA ALA A 259 15.38 4.09 9.43
C ALA A 259 14.81 2.99 10.33
N GLN A 260 14.50 1.81 9.77
CA GLN A 260 14.10 0.63 10.52
C GLN A 260 15.21 0.16 11.49
N ALA A 261 16.46 0.15 11.03
CA ALA A 261 17.60 -0.25 11.84
C ALA A 261 17.84 0.69 13.02
N ARG A 262 17.68 2.02 12.80
CA ARG A 262 17.87 3.06 13.83
C ARG A 262 16.68 3.17 14.79
N GLY A 263 15.45 3.17 14.27
CA GLY A 263 14.24 3.44 15.05
C GLY A 263 13.48 2.22 15.58
N LYS A 264 13.81 1.01 15.12
CA LYS A 264 13.19 -0.27 15.56
C LYS A 264 11.65 -0.31 15.51
N PRO A 265 11.01 0.08 14.40
CA PRO A 265 9.58 -0.10 14.24
C PRO A 265 9.21 -1.59 14.17
N ASP A 266 7.91 -1.86 14.30
CA ASP A 266 7.29 -3.11 13.85
C ASP A 266 7.72 -3.44 12.40
N ALA A 267 8.23 -4.66 12.22
CA ALA A 267 8.86 -5.07 10.97
C ALA A 267 7.83 -5.27 9.84
N ASP A 268 6.64 -5.77 10.19
CA ASP A 268 5.57 -6.03 9.23
C ASP A 268 4.93 -4.72 8.76
N LEU A 269 4.75 -3.74 9.67
CA LEU A 269 4.32 -2.38 9.34
C LEU A 269 5.31 -1.72 8.37
N MET A 270 6.61 -1.85 8.62
CA MET A 270 7.66 -1.33 7.74
C MET A 270 7.70 -2.05 6.39
N ALA A 271 7.43 -3.36 6.35
CA ALA A 271 7.30 -4.10 5.10
C ALA A 271 6.12 -3.59 4.26
N MET A 272 4.95 -3.40 4.86
CA MET A 272 3.78 -2.84 4.17
C MET A 272 4.05 -1.40 3.69
N PHE A 273 4.78 -0.57 4.45
CA PHE A 273 5.21 0.75 3.99
C PHE A 273 6.09 0.67 2.73
N LYS A 274 7.05 -0.26 2.69
CA LYS A 274 7.90 -0.53 1.53
C LYS A 274 7.11 -1.02 0.32
N ASP A 275 6.16 -1.93 0.54
CA ASP A 275 5.27 -2.45 -0.51
C ASP A 275 4.42 -1.32 -1.12
N ALA A 276 3.77 -0.50 -0.28
CA ALA A 276 3.01 0.65 -0.72
C ALA A 276 3.89 1.64 -1.48
N PHE A 277 5.05 2.02 -0.93
CA PHE A 277 5.94 2.97 -1.60
C PHE A 277 6.37 2.49 -2.99
N THR A 278 6.69 1.19 -3.10
CA THR A 278 7.05 0.54 -4.36
C THR A 278 5.90 0.57 -5.36
N ALA A 279 4.70 0.15 -4.96
CA ALA A 279 3.53 0.14 -5.83
C ALA A 279 3.20 1.54 -6.37
N MET A 280 3.25 2.55 -5.50
CA MET A 280 2.87 3.93 -5.82
C MET A 280 3.84 4.62 -6.77
N ASN A 281 5.12 4.24 -6.73
CA ASN A 281 6.18 4.78 -7.59
C ASN A 281 6.55 3.86 -8.77
N SER A 282 5.75 2.82 -9.04
CA SER A 282 5.95 1.90 -10.16
C SER A 282 5.01 2.21 -11.33
N ASN A 283 5.28 1.69 -12.53
CA ASN A 283 4.37 1.74 -13.68
C ASN A 283 3.82 3.16 -13.98
N TYR A 284 4.69 4.17 -14.04
CA TYR A 284 4.24 5.51 -14.40
C TYR A 284 3.56 5.51 -15.77
N PRO A 285 2.48 6.31 -15.98
CA PRO A 285 1.76 6.36 -17.25
C PRO A 285 2.70 6.59 -18.42
N GLN A 286 2.86 5.58 -19.27
CA GLN A 286 3.69 5.67 -20.46
C GLN A 286 2.96 6.47 -21.54
N GLY A 287 3.64 7.44 -22.14
CA GLY A 287 3.09 8.20 -23.27
C GLY A 287 2.27 9.45 -22.89
N VAL A 288 2.29 9.89 -21.63
CA VAL A 288 2.05 11.31 -21.37
C VAL A 288 3.21 12.05 -22.02
N LYS A 289 2.94 12.72 -23.15
CA LYS A 289 3.94 13.58 -23.79
C LYS A 289 4.25 14.68 -22.79
N ALA A 290 5.31 14.48 -22.01
CA ALA A 290 5.94 15.57 -21.31
C ALA A 290 6.13 16.71 -22.33
N PRO A 291 5.80 17.96 -21.96
CA PRO A 291 6.02 19.09 -22.85
C PRO A 291 7.43 18.95 -23.41
N GLN A 292 7.61 19.08 -24.74
CA GLN A 292 8.92 18.94 -25.39
C GLN A 292 10.01 19.73 -24.65
N ALA A 293 9.59 20.80 -23.97
CA ALA A 293 10.40 21.63 -23.11
C ALA A 293 11.21 20.91 -22.00
N LEU A 294 10.70 19.83 -21.40
CA LEU A 294 11.38 19.13 -20.29
C LEU A 294 12.12 17.86 -20.74
N THR A 295 11.88 17.41 -21.97
CA THR A 295 12.22 16.04 -22.40
C THR A 295 13.64 15.80 -22.93
N ARG A 296 14.50 16.81 -23.01
CA ARG A 296 15.73 16.70 -23.82
C ARG A 296 17.03 17.26 -23.25
N ASN A 297 17.09 17.72 -21.99
CA ASN A 297 18.38 18.13 -21.44
C ASN A 297 19.02 17.02 -20.60
N ALA A 298 20.25 16.65 -20.94
CA ALA A 298 21.05 15.66 -20.24
C ALA A 298 21.24 16.04 -18.76
N ALA A 299 21.40 17.33 -18.46
CA ALA A 299 21.54 17.82 -17.09
C ALA A 299 20.29 17.54 -16.23
N ASP A 300 19.10 17.75 -16.78
CA ASP A 300 17.81 17.46 -16.09
C ASP A 300 17.70 15.97 -15.77
N GLN A 301 18.11 15.10 -16.69
CA GLN A 301 18.16 13.66 -16.43
C GLN A 301 19.22 13.32 -15.35
N GLY A 302 20.39 13.97 -15.38
CA GLY A 302 21.43 13.72 -14.39
C GLY A 302 21.09 14.20 -12.98
N LEU A 303 20.29 15.28 -12.83
CA LEU A 303 20.08 15.95 -11.54
C LEU A 303 18.68 15.81 -10.96
N LEU A 304 17.80 15.04 -11.59
CA LEU A 304 16.49 14.70 -11.02
C LEU A 304 16.47 13.22 -10.65
N THR A 305 15.78 12.86 -9.57
CA THR A 305 15.63 11.46 -9.16
C THR A 305 14.96 10.62 -10.24
N GLY A 306 14.05 11.24 -11.00
CA GLY A 306 13.24 10.62 -12.02
C GLY A 306 11.93 10.01 -11.49
N LEU A 307 11.65 10.13 -10.20
CA LEU A 307 10.35 9.79 -9.62
C LEU A 307 9.39 10.97 -9.68
N ALA A 308 8.09 10.68 -9.62
CA ALA A 308 7.07 11.67 -9.35
C ALA A 308 7.30 12.34 -7.98
N ASP A 309 6.68 13.50 -7.78
CA ASP A 309 6.66 14.12 -6.45
C ASP A 309 5.78 13.31 -5.51
N PHE A 310 6.16 13.21 -4.25
CA PHE A 310 5.44 12.38 -3.28
C PHE A 310 5.59 12.89 -1.85
N LYS A 311 4.68 12.42 -1.00
CA LYS A 311 4.78 12.47 0.46
C LYS A 311 4.40 11.11 1.03
N ALA A 312 5.22 10.60 1.93
CA ALA A 312 5.00 9.33 2.58
C ALA A 312 5.30 9.45 4.08
N SER A 313 4.51 8.77 4.90
CA SER A 313 4.70 8.68 6.34
C SER A 313 4.26 7.34 6.89
N ILE A 314 4.98 6.87 7.90
CA ILE A 314 4.66 5.69 8.70
C ILE A 314 4.78 6.08 10.17
N SER A 315 3.82 5.66 10.99
CA SER A 315 3.86 5.84 12.44
C SER A 315 3.37 4.60 13.15
N GLN A 316 4.10 4.16 14.17
CA GLN A 316 3.69 3.05 15.02
C GLN A 316 2.76 3.54 16.13
N THR A 317 1.81 2.70 16.51
CA THR A 317 1.02 2.89 17.73
C THR A 317 1.95 2.93 18.95
N ALA A 318 1.88 4.00 19.73
CA ALA A 318 2.71 4.16 20.92
C ALA A 318 2.36 3.12 21.99
N SER A 319 3.36 2.58 22.66
CA SER A 319 3.17 1.70 23.82
C SER A 319 3.99 2.16 25.02
N SER A 320 3.54 1.85 26.23
CA SER A 320 4.28 2.11 27.48
C SER A 320 4.59 0.76 28.14
N PRO A 321 5.61 0.02 27.66
CA PRO A 321 5.86 -1.34 28.12
C PRO A 321 6.38 -1.41 29.56
N ASN A 322 6.93 -0.31 30.08
CA ASN A 322 7.48 -0.25 31.43
C ASN A 322 6.46 0.30 32.45
N PRO A 323 5.79 -0.54 33.26
CA PRO A 323 4.83 -0.06 34.25
C PRO A 323 5.46 0.75 35.39
N ALA A 324 6.76 0.59 35.66
CA ALA A 324 7.46 1.41 36.65
C ALA A 324 7.76 2.83 36.14
N ARG A 325 7.71 3.04 34.82
CA ARG A 325 8.00 4.32 34.17
C ARG A 325 7.05 4.57 32.99
N PRO A 326 5.77 4.86 33.26
CA PRO A 326 4.75 5.00 32.21
C PRO A 326 5.01 6.16 31.24
N GLY A 327 5.83 7.14 31.63
CA GLY A 327 6.26 8.25 30.77
C GLY A 327 7.30 7.88 29.70
N GLU A 328 7.92 6.70 29.80
CA GLU A 328 8.81 6.17 28.78
C GLU A 328 7.98 5.35 27.77
N THR A 329 7.77 5.94 26.59
CA THR A 329 6.99 5.32 25.52
C THR A 329 7.90 4.77 24.43
N ASP A 330 7.48 3.66 23.84
CA ASP A 330 8.00 3.13 22.59
C ASP A 330 7.21 3.73 21.44
N THR A 331 7.89 4.45 20.56
CA THR A 331 7.30 5.18 19.43
C THR A 331 8.18 5.07 18.20
N PHE A 332 7.56 5.16 17.04
CA PHE A 332 8.27 5.30 15.77
C PHE A 332 7.43 6.17 14.84
N ALA A 333 8.06 7.18 14.24
CA ALA A 333 7.47 8.01 13.21
C ALA A 333 8.55 8.35 12.17
N TYR A 334 8.29 8.03 10.91
CA TYR A 334 9.16 8.37 9.79
C TYR A 334 8.38 9.07 8.69
N THR A 335 8.95 10.15 8.18
CA THR A 335 8.39 10.93 7.07
C THR A 335 9.43 11.08 5.99
N VAL A 336 8.99 11.01 4.73
CA VAL A 336 9.84 11.28 3.56
C VAL A 336 9.01 11.97 2.48
N SER A 337 9.61 12.91 1.77
CA SER A 337 8.94 13.60 0.68
C SER A 337 9.91 14.02 -0.42
N GLN A 338 9.37 14.19 -1.61
CA GLN A 338 10.01 14.82 -2.74
C GLN A 338 9.06 15.84 -3.35
N LYS A 339 9.56 17.02 -3.67
CA LYS A 339 8.81 18.06 -4.37
C LYS A 339 9.67 18.75 -5.42
N THR A 340 9.10 18.95 -6.59
CA THR A 340 9.75 19.62 -7.71
C THR A 340 8.98 20.88 -8.07
N ARG A 341 9.71 21.98 -8.27
CA ARG A 341 9.17 23.24 -8.78
C ARG A 341 9.86 23.57 -10.08
N VAL A 342 9.07 23.81 -11.12
CA VAL A 342 9.55 24.30 -12.41
C VAL A 342 9.06 25.74 -12.56
N GLY A 343 9.98 26.68 -12.73
CA GLY A 343 9.69 28.10 -12.93
C GLY A 343 10.29 28.62 -14.23
N GLY A 344 10.00 29.88 -14.58
CA GLY A 344 10.51 30.54 -15.78
C GLY A 344 9.42 30.97 -16.78
N SER A 345 9.80 31.77 -17.77
CA SER A 345 8.90 32.25 -18.82
C SER A 345 8.71 31.23 -19.94
N ASP A 346 9.74 30.43 -20.21
CA ASP A 346 9.81 29.50 -21.33
C ASP A 346 10.93 28.47 -21.11
N ILE A 347 11.10 27.55 -22.06
CA ILE A 347 12.16 26.52 -22.04
C ILE A 347 13.57 27.09 -21.86
N SER A 348 13.87 28.19 -22.54
CA SER A 348 15.21 28.78 -22.62
C SER A 348 15.56 29.56 -21.35
N ASN A 349 14.53 30.05 -20.64
CA ASN A 349 14.65 30.78 -19.38
C ASN A 349 13.82 30.08 -18.30
N ARG A 350 14.39 29.00 -17.72
CA ARG A 350 13.70 28.17 -16.72
C ARG A 350 14.55 27.83 -15.51
N THR A 351 13.89 27.54 -14.40
CA THR A 351 14.49 26.96 -13.19
C THR A 351 13.81 25.65 -12.83
N ILE A 352 14.58 24.71 -12.29
CA ILE A 352 14.07 23.45 -11.75
C ILE A 352 14.68 23.26 -10.36
N ASP A 353 13.83 23.25 -9.33
CA ASP A 353 14.23 23.01 -7.94
C ASP A 353 13.56 21.71 -7.47
N GLN A 354 14.37 20.68 -7.20
CA GLN A 354 13.86 19.42 -6.63
C GLN A 354 14.41 19.24 -5.22
N VAL A 355 13.50 19.16 -4.25
CA VAL A 355 13.82 19.02 -2.83
C VAL A 355 13.30 17.69 -2.32
N GLN A 356 14.20 16.92 -1.70
CA GLN A 356 13.91 15.69 -0.98
C GLN A 356 14.16 15.93 0.51
N GLN A 357 13.30 15.41 1.37
CA GLN A 357 13.42 15.54 2.83
C GLN A 357 13.02 14.25 3.51
N SER A 358 13.71 13.89 4.60
CA SER A 358 13.28 12.84 5.52
C SER A 358 13.44 13.26 6.98
N SER A 359 12.62 12.67 7.85
CA SER A 359 12.76 12.80 9.30
C SER A 359 12.33 11.52 10.00
N LEU A 360 13.17 11.05 10.92
CA LEU A 360 12.91 9.93 11.82
C LEU A 360 12.82 10.45 13.24
N LYS A 361 11.75 10.08 13.96
CA LYS A 361 11.67 10.18 15.41
C LYS A 361 11.27 8.84 15.97
N ALA A 362 12.04 8.34 16.93
CA ALA A 362 11.74 7.07 17.56
C ALA A 362 12.20 7.04 19.01
N SER A 363 11.55 6.19 19.80
CA SER A 363 11.96 5.83 21.14
C SER A 363 11.68 4.35 21.36
N PHE A 364 12.58 3.64 22.02
CA PHE A 364 12.39 2.22 22.29
C PHE A 364 13.26 1.73 23.46
N HIS A 365 12.81 0.66 24.10
CA HIS A 365 13.58 -0.04 25.12
C HIS A 365 14.42 -1.19 24.54
N ARG A 366 15.57 -1.45 25.14
CA ARG A 366 16.40 -2.63 24.88
C ARG A 366 16.98 -3.19 26.16
N ASP A 367 17.25 -4.48 26.20
CA ASP A 367 18.06 -5.05 27.28
C ASP A 367 19.48 -4.42 27.32
N LEU A 368 20.20 -4.60 28.43
CA LEU A 368 21.55 -4.07 28.60
C LEU A 368 22.57 -4.66 27.62
N ASN A 369 22.23 -5.76 26.95
CA ASN A 369 23.05 -6.44 25.95
C ASN A 369 22.66 -6.04 24.51
N GLY A 370 21.67 -5.15 24.33
CA GLY A 370 21.18 -4.64 23.06
C GLY A 370 20.34 -5.61 22.21
N GLY A 371 19.96 -6.78 22.72
CA GLY A 371 19.44 -7.92 21.95
C GLY A 371 17.92 -8.06 21.91
N LYS A 372 17.26 -8.08 23.07
CA LYS A 372 15.81 -8.33 23.20
C LYS A 372 15.08 -7.20 23.95
N PRO A 373 13.76 -7.04 23.75
CA PRO A 373 12.95 -6.20 24.61
C PRO A 373 13.05 -6.68 26.07
N PRO A 374 13.27 -5.78 27.04
CA PRO A 374 13.26 -6.15 28.45
C PRO A 374 11.88 -6.65 28.89
N ALA A 375 11.85 -7.59 29.82
CA ALA A 375 10.62 -8.00 30.49
C ALA A 375 10.40 -7.10 31.71
N PHE A 376 9.52 -6.12 31.59
CA PHE A 376 9.27 -5.15 32.65
C PHE A 376 8.21 -5.61 33.65
N ASP A 377 8.42 -5.26 34.92
CA ASP A 377 7.41 -5.25 35.97
C ASP A 377 7.67 -4.07 36.92
N THR A 378 6.97 -3.99 38.04
CA THR A 378 7.11 -2.90 39.02
C THR A 378 8.30 -3.06 39.98
N ARG A 379 8.99 -4.20 39.95
CA ARG A 379 10.11 -4.52 40.84
C ARG A 379 11.38 -3.87 40.33
N ARG A 380 12.27 -3.50 41.26
CA ARG A 380 13.54 -2.85 40.94
C ARG A 380 14.45 -3.73 40.09
N GLU A 381 14.36 -5.05 40.28
CA GLU A 381 15.13 -6.09 39.63
C GLU A 381 14.83 -6.23 38.13
N SER A 382 13.63 -5.84 37.68
CA SER A 382 13.27 -5.87 36.24
C SER A 382 13.75 -4.62 35.49
N GLN A 383 14.22 -3.60 36.21
CA GLN A 383 14.55 -2.29 35.67
C GLN A 383 16.02 -2.20 35.26
N ASN A 384 16.42 -3.11 34.36
CA ASN A 384 17.76 -3.24 33.80
C ASN A 384 17.69 -3.14 32.27
N TYR A 385 17.84 -1.93 31.71
CA TYR A 385 17.60 -1.68 30.28
C TYR A 385 18.29 -0.41 29.77
N LEU A 386 18.26 -0.26 28.46
CA LEU A 386 18.57 0.97 27.73
C LEU A 386 17.26 1.56 27.21
N TYR A 387 17.03 2.84 27.46
CA TYR A 387 16.02 3.63 26.76
C TYR A 387 16.72 4.49 25.71
N VAL A 388 16.37 4.26 24.44
CA VAL A 388 17.02 4.89 23.29
C VAL A 388 16.03 5.83 22.64
N GLN A 389 16.47 7.05 22.34
CA GLN A 389 15.70 8.05 21.58
C GLN A 389 16.49 8.48 20.36
N VAL A 390 15.83 8.58 19.22
CA VAL A 390 16.40 8.93 17.91
C VAL A 390 15.67 10.13 17.34
N ASP A 391 16.41 11.15 16.89
CA ASP A 391 15.90 12.28 16.09
C ASP A 391 16.86 12.51 14.92
N ASP A 392 16.45 12.06 13.74
CA ASP A 392 17.24 12.21 12.52
C ASP A 392 16.50 13.04 11.48
N LYS A 393 17.27 13.77 10.67
CA LYS A 393 16.78 14.60 9.57
C LYS A 393 17.76 14.56 8.42
N ALA A 394 17.24 14.54 7.19
CA ALA A 394 18.05 14.68 6.00
C ALA A 394 17.35 15.53 4.94
N SER A 395 18.15 16.19 4.10
CA SER A 395 17.66 16.93 2.95
C SER A 395 18.62 16.83 1.76
N SER A 396 18.06 16.89 0.55
CA SER A 396 18.79 17.01 -0.71
C SER A 396 18.03 18.00 -1.60
N ALA A 397 18.70 19.03 -2.09
CA ALA A 397 18.13 20.08 -2.93
C ALA A 397 18.95 20.20 -4.23
N ALA A 398 18.35 19.80 -5.35
CA ALA A 398 18.92 19.99 -6.67
C ALA A 398 18.37 21.26 -7.30
N ASN A 399 19.25 22.09 -7.86
CA ASN A 399 18.89 23.32 -8.53
C ASN A 399 19.48 23.34 -9.93
N ILE A 400 18.63 23.59 -10.92
CA ILE A 400 19.01 23.69 -12.33
C ILE A 400 18.48 25.01 -12.86
N THR A 401 19.31 25.78 -13.56
CA THR A 401 18.89 27.05 -14.16
C THR A 401 19.37 27.17 -15.58
N TYR A 402 18.47 27.62 -16.45
CA TYR A 402 18.73 27.95 -17.83
C TYR A 402 18.46 29.41 -18.09
N LYS A 403 19.34 30.04 -18.87
CA LYS A 403 19.16 31.40 -19.38
C LYS A 403 19.51 31.42 -20.86
N ASP A 404 18.61 31.96 -21.68
CA ASP A 404 18.75 31.99 -23.13
C ASP A 404 19.08 30.60 -23.75
N GLY A 405 18.61 29.53 -23.10
CA GLY A 405 18.83 28.13 -23.49
C GLY A 405 20.14 27.52 -23.00
N PHE A 406 21.02 28.30 -22.37
CA PHE A 406 22.27 27.83 -21.79
C PHE A 406 22.07 27.43 -20.34
N LEU A 407 22.66 26.30 -19.95
CA LEU A 407 22.73 25.89 -18.55
C LEU A 407 23.67 26.85 -17.81
N THR A 408 23.13 27.57 -16.82
CA THR A 408 23.89 28.55 -16.02
C THR A 408 24.06 28.15 -14.57
N ASN A 409 23.28 27.17 -14.08
CA ASN A 409 23.44 26.59 -12.75
C ASN A 409 23.06 25.12 -12.77
N ALA A 410 23.81 24.31 -12.05
CA ALA A 410 23.59 22.88 -11.87
C ALA A 410 24.23 22.44 -10.55
N SER A 411 23.47 22.49 -9.45
CA SER A 411 24.02 22.22 -8.12
C SER A 411 23.16 21.27 -7.30
N VAL A 412 23.79 20.61 -6.32
CA VAL A 412 23.10 19.82 -5.29
C VAL A 412 23.64 20.21 -3.92
N ASP A 413 22.73 20.61 -3.03
CA ASP A 413 22.98 20.83 -1.61
C ASP A 413 22.40 19.66 -0.81
N GLN A 414 23.17 19.08 0.10
CA GLN A 414 22.70 18.01 0.98
C GLN A 414 23.06 18.28 2.43
N SER A 415 22.21 17.80 3.34
CA SER A 415 22.46 17.84 4.77
C SER A 415 21.89 16.59 5.43
N ALA A 416 22.60 16.03 6.40
CA ALA A 416 22.09 14.97 7.26
C ALA A 416 22.47 15.27 8.71
N SER A 417 21.56 14.95 9.63
CA SER A 417 21.75 15.02 11.08
C SER A 417 21.16 13.77 11.69
N GLN A 418 21.95 13.10 12.52
CA GLN A 418 21.54 11.94 13.31
C GLN A 418 21.83 12.23 14.77
N ASN A 419 20.85 12.02 15.63
CA ASN A 419 21.00 12.26 17.06
C ASN A 419 20.44 11.08 17.84
N THR A 420 21.27 10.47 18.68
CA THR A 420 20.87 9.34 19.52
C THR A 420 21.10 9.70 20.99
N ARG A 421 20.03 9.69 21.80
CA ARG A 421 20.15 9.73 23.26
C ARG A 421 19.96 8.32 23.81
N THR A 422 20.86 7.89 24.69
CA THR A 422 20.75 6.58 25.35
C THR A 422 20.83 6.76 26.86
N GLN A 423 19.79 6.33 27.56
CA GLN A 423 19.72 6.30 29.01
C GLN A 423 19.83 4.86 29.48
N ARG A 424 20.83 4.56 30.31
CA ARG A 424 21.06 3.23 30.88
C ARG A 424 20.53 3.18 32.30
N TYR A 425 19.66 2.22 32.54
CA TYR A 425 19.10 1.94 33.86
C TYR A 425 19.61 0.61 34.38
N GLU A 426 20.10 0.61 35.61
CA GLU A 426 20.46 -0.61 36.35
C GLU A 426 19.77 -0.56 37.70
N MET A 427 19.03 -1.62 38.03
CA MET A 427 18.23 -1.71 39.25
C MET A 427 17.41 -0.42 39.48
N ALA A 428 16.68 0.02 38.46
CA ALA A 428 15.84 1.24 38.42
C ALA A 428 16.57 2.59 38.54
N ASN A 429 17.90 2.60 38.71
CA ASN A 429 18.69 3.82 38.78
C ASN A 429 19.24 4.18 37.40
N LEU A 430 19.14 5.44 37.02
CA LEU A 430 19.83 5.97 35.85
C LEU A 430 21.33 6.01 36.17
N VAL A 431 22.11 5.14 35.52
CA VAL A 431 23.56 5.05 35.75
C VAL A 431 24.36 5.77 34.66
N LYS A 432 23.76 6.01 33.48
CA LYS A 432 24.40 6.70 32.36
C LYS A 432 23.36 7.35 31.45
N ASP A 433 23.66 8.55 30.96
CA ASP A 433 22.89 9.26 29.95
C ASP A 433 23.88 9.85 28.93
N THR A 434 23.75 9.46 27.66
CA THR A 434 24.64 9.90 26.58
C THR A 434 23.86 10.45 25.42
N LEU A 435 24.38 11.51 24.81
CA LEU A 435 23.89 12.11 23.58
C LEU A 435 24.98 12.05 22.52
N GLU A 436 24.68 11.42 21.38
CA GLU A 436 25.60 11.23 20.26
C GLU A 436 25.08 11.97 19.02
N PRO A 437 25.45 13.26 18.84
CA PRO A 437 25.11 14.01 17.63
C PRO A 437 26.11 13.70 16.51
N ASN A 438 25.61 13.52 15.29
CA ASN A 438 26.40 13.39 14.08
C ASN A 438 25.73 14.19 12.96
N GLN A 439 26.46 15.10 12.30
CA GLN A 439 25.90 15.93 11.24
C GLN A 439 26.94 16.23 10.17
N ALA A 440 26.47 16.38 8.93
CA ALA A 440 27.29 16.78 7.81
C ALA A 440 26.42 17.50 6.76
N SER A 441 27.08 18.33 5.97
CA SER A 441 26.50 19.00 4.81
C SER A 441 27.48 18.97 3.66
N SER A 442 26.98 18.89 2.42
CA SER A 442 27.80 18.92 1.22
C SER A 442 27.17 19.81 0.16
N HIS A 443 27.98 20.59 -0.54
CA HIS A 443 27.59 21.32 -1.74
C HIS A 443 28.36 20.76 -2.94
N ARG A 444 27.67 20.51 -4.05
CA ARG A 444 28.28 20.06 -5.30
C ARG A 444 27.79 20.91 -6.46
N ASP A 445 28.75 21.50 -7.16
CA ASP A 445 28.53 22.19 -8.43
C ASP A 445 28.91 21.26 -9.60
N TYR A 446 27.95 21.01 -10.47
CA TYR A 446 28.08 20.16 -11.65
C TYR A 446 28.19 20.94 -12.96
N LEU A 447 28.11 22.28 -12.93
CA LEU A 447 28.19 23.11 -14.13
C LEU A 447 29.53 22.88 -14.84
N ILE A 448 30.64 22.94 -14.11
CA ILE A 448 31.99 22.74 -14.66
C ILE A 448 32.15 21.31 -15.22
N LEU A 449 31.62 20.29 -14.52
CA LEU A 449 31.68 18.90 -14.96
C LEU A 449 30.92 18.72 -16.29
N LEU A 450 29.73 19.32 -16.40
CA LEU A 450 28.90 19.26 -17.60
C LEU A 450 29.52 20.03 -18.76
N GLU A 451 30.09 21.21 -18.51
CA GLU A 451 30.84 21.96 -19.52
C GLU A 451 32.05 21.19 -20.03
N TYR A 452 32.81 20.56 -19.13
CA TYR A 452 33.95 19.73 -19.49
C TYR A 452 33.52 18.52 -20.33
N ALA A 453 32.51 17.77 -19.88
CA ALA A 453 31.98 16.62 -20.62
C ALA A 453 31.48 17.01 -22.02
N ALA A 454 30.83 18.17 -22.15
CA ALA A 454 30.37 18.69 -23.44
C ALA A 454 31.50 19.16 -24.36
N ARG A 455 32.65 19.58 -23.82
CA ARG A 455 33.84 20.00 -24.60
C ARG A 455 34.68 18.81 -25.04
N GLU A 456 34.99 17.89 -24.13
CA GLU A 456 35.83 16.72 -24.42
C GLU A 456 35.14 15.73 -25.35
N GLY A 457 33.83 15.57 -25.18
CA GLY A 457 33.07 14.73 -26.07
C GLY A 457 33.23 15.14 -27.54
N LYS A 458 33.07 16.43 -27.85
CA LYS A 458 33.20 16.98 -29.20
C LYS A 458 34.57 16.74 -29.86
N ARG A 459 35.60 16.39 -29.09
CA ARG A 459 36.97 16.18 -29.58
C ARG A 459 37.23 14.77 -30.09
N VAL A 460 36.43 13.77 -29.67
CA VAL A 460 36.69 12.35 -29.99
C VAL A 460 35.38 11.66 -30.40
N GLN A 461 35.23 11.35 -31.69
CA GLN A 461 34.08 10.63 -32.23
C GLN A 461 33.85 9.31 -31.46
N GLY A 462 32.71 9.20 -30.78
CA GLY A 462 32.30 8.01 -30.01
C GLY A 462 32.63 8.04 -28.51
N ALA A 463 33.57 8.88 -28.04
CA ALA A 463 33.83 9.09 -26.61
C ALA A 463 32.86 10.09 -25.97
N ASP A 464 32.26 10.96 -26.81
CA ASP A 464 31.13 11.87 -26.53
C ASP A 464 30.08 11.24 -25.61
N GLU A 465 29.59 10.07 -25.99
CA GLU A 465 28.46 9.43 -25.31
C GLU A 465 28.89 8.77 -24.00
N THR A 466 30.13 8.24 -23.93
CA THR A 466 30.60 7.48 -22.76
C THR A 466 30.97 8.38 -21.59
N ILE A 467 31.69 9.48 -21.85
CA ILE A 467 32.12 10.44 -20.82
C ILE A 467 30.91 11.17 -20.24
N LEU A 468 30.02 11.68 -21.11
CA LEU A 468 28.80 12.36 -20.68
C LEU A 468 27.90 11.42 -19.88
N LYS A 469 27.67 10.18 -20.37
CA LYS A 469 26.85 9.20 -19.66
C LYS A 469 27.43 8.83 -18.29
N GLY A 470 28.75 8.73 -18.17
CA GLY A 470 29.43 8.54 -16.88
C GLY A 470 29.19 9.70 -15.91
N ALA A 471 29.34 10.94 -16.39
CA ALA A 471 29.08 12.14 -15.59
C ALA A 471 27.61 12.20 -15.11
N LEU A 472 26.65 11.92 -15.99
CA LEU A 472 25.23 11.90 -15.65
C LEU A 472 24.86 10.83 -14.61
N VAL A 473 25.49 9.65 -14.68
CA VAL A 473 25.28 8.60 -13.67
C VAL A 473 25.82 9.05 -12.30
N ASN A 474 27.00 9.67 -12.26
CA ASN A 474 27.57 10.19 -11.02
C ASN A 474 26.73 11.34 -10.44
N MET A 475 26.20 12.22 -11.29
CA MET A 475 25.26 13.27 -10.90
C MET A 475 23.98 12.68 -10.32
N HIS A 476 23.42 11.64 -10.96
CA HIS A 476 22.17 11.02 -10.51
C HIS A 476 22.34 10.40 -9.13
N GLN A 477 23.45 9.71 -8.86
CA GLN A 477 23.76 9.21 -7.53
C GLN A 477 23.92 10.35 -6.52
N GLY A 478 24.54 11.46 -6.94
CA GLY A 478 24.73 12.65 -6.12
C GLY A 478 23.43 13.37 -5.77
N VAL A 479 22.35 13.27 -6.55
CA VAL A 479 21.09 13.92 -6.17
C VAL A 479 20.29 13.15 -5.13
N LEU A 480 20.43 11.83 -5.07
CA LEU A 480 19.64 10.99 -4.17
C LEU A 480 19.90 11.35 -2.70
N LEU A 481 18.81 11.48 -1.94
CA LEU A 481 18.85 11.78 -0.51
C LEU A 481 19.79 10.84 0.25
N GLN A 482 20.70 11.42 1.05
CA GLN A 482 21.58 10.68 1.95
C GLN A 482 21.18 10.99 3.39
N ASP A 483 20.82 9.96 4.13
CA ASP A 483 20.37 10.03 5.53
C ASP A 483 21.49 9.77 6.54
N ASP A 484 22.68 9.42 6.06
CA ASP A 484 23.87 9.17 6.86
C ASP A 484 24.90 10.31 6.66
N PRO A 485 25.21 11.08 7.71
CA PRO A 485 26.26 12.11 7.64
C PRO A 485 27.62 11.58 7.18
N GLY A 486 27.93 10.30 7.47
CA GLY A 486 29.22 9.68 7.15
C GLY A 486 29.47 9.45 5.66
N VAL A 487 28.43 9.44 4.83
CA VAL A 487 28.55 9.24 3.37
C VAL A 487 28.50 10.55 2.58
N LEU A 488 28.20 11.67 3.25
CA LEU A 488 28.24 12.98 2.61
C LEU A 488 29.72 13.38 2.37
N PRO A 489 30.08 13.79 1.14
CA PRO A 489 31.42 14.28 0.86
C PRO A 489 31.66 15.56 1.66
N ARG A 490 32.87 15.67 2.22
CA ARG A 490 33.31 16.80 3.03
C ARG A 490 33.93 17.89 2.19
#